data_AF-A0A815HJB6-F1
#
_entry.id   AF-A0A815HJB6-F1
#
_cell.length_a   1.000
_cell.length_b   1.000
_cell.length_c   1.000
_cell.angle_alpha   90.00
_cell.angle_beta   90.00
_cell.angle_gamma   90.00
#
_symmetry.space_group_name_H-M   'P 1'
#
loop_
_entity.id
_entity.type
_entity.pdbx_description
1 polymer ?
#
loop_
_entity_poly.entity_id
_entity_poly.type
_entity_poly.pdbx_seq_one_letter_code
_entity_poly.pdbx_strand_id
1 'polypeptide(L)'
;CSLNHCAAHYTPNGGDNTILQRDDVCKIDFGTHINGRIIDCAWTLAFNSKYDQLLAAVRDATNTGIETAGIDVRLCDIGEAIQEVMESYEVEIDGKVYPVKAIRNLQGHLIGQYHIHGGKSVPIVKGGEATKMEEGEVYAIETFGSTGKGVVHDDMDVSHYMKNFDMDQVPLRLPKARQLLSTITKNFGTLAFCRRWLDRLGESKYLMALKSLVDSEIVNSYPPLCDTKGCYTAQFEHTILLRPTCKEVVSRGDDY
;
A
#
# COMPACT_ATOMS: atom_id res chain seq x y z
N CYS A 1 6.28 -2.72 6.36
CA CYS A 1 7.76 -2.75 6.41
C CYS A 1 8.30 -3.84 5.48
N SER A 2 7.82 -3.89 4.24
CA SER A 2 8.16 -4.95 3.28
C SER A 2 9.62 -4.86 2.84
N LEU A 3 10.28 -6.01 2.70
CA LEU A 3 11.72 -6.09 2.42
C LEU A 3 12.01 -6.61 1.01
N ASN A 4 12.94 -5.96 0.32
CA ASN A 4 13.54 -6.42 -0.93
C ASN A 4 12.49 -6.63 -2.05
N HIS A 5 12.35 -7.86 -2.54
CA HIS A 5 11.34 -8.26 -3.52
C HIS A 5 9.87 -8.13 -3.05
N CYS A 6 9.62 -8.10 -1.73
CA CYS A 6 8.29 -7.81 -1.19
C CYS A 6 8.02 -6.31 -1.26
N ALA A 7 7.03 -5.89 -2.03
CA ALA A 7 6.70 -4.47 -2.25
C ALA A 7 5.83 -3.90 -1.12
N ALA A 8 4.75 -4.59 -0.76
CA ALA A 8 3.72 -4.06 0.15
C ALA A 8 3.15 -5.14 1.10
N HIS A 9 2.35 -4.72 2.07
CA HIS A 9 1.54 -5.57 2.96
C HIS A 9 2.28 -6.58 3.86
N TYR A 10 3.59 -6.44 4.06
CA TYR A 10 4.31 -7.21 5.08
C TYR A 10 4.48 -6.39 6.37
N THR A 11 4.01 -6.98 7.47
CA THR A 11 4.35 -6.61 8.84
C THR A 11 4.53 -7.88 9.67
N PRO A 12 5.48 -7.94 10.62
CA PRO A 12 5.76 -9.18 11.34
C PRO A 12 4.54 -9.67 12.12
N ASN A 13 4.35 -10.99 12.18
CA ASN A 13 3.44 -11.64 13.12
C ASN A 13 4.18 -11.99 14.43
N GLY A 14 3.46 -12.46 15.46
CA GLY A 14 4.09 -12.95 16.68
C GLY A 14 5.08 -14.10 16.39
N GLY A 15 6.33 -13.97 16.84
CA GLY A 15 7.39 -14.95 16.63
C GLY A 15 8.22 -14.76 15.35
N ASP A 16 7.97 -13.71 14.58
CA ASP A 16 8.84 -13.33 13.46
C ASP A 16 10.20 -12.84 14.00
N ASN A 17 11.28 -13.50 13.55
CA ASN A 17 12.66 -13.20 13.96
C ASN A 17 13.46 -12.54 12.84
N THR A 18 12.80 -12.01 11.81
CA THR A 18 13.44 -11.25 10.74
C THR A 18 14.20 -10.06 11.31
N ILE A 19 15.47 -9.93 10.94
CA ILE A 19 16.33 -8.81 11.33
C ILE A 19 16.62 -8.00 10.07
N LEU A 20 16.38 -6.69 10.13
CA LEU A 20 16.74 -5.76 9.06
C LEU A 20 18.26 -5.77 8.83
N GLN A 21 18.68 -6.01 7.60
CA GLN A 21 20.08 -6.12 7.20
C GLN A 21 20.59 -4.85 6.52
N ARG A 22 21.93 -4.76 6.40
CA ARG A 22 22.63 -3.63 5.78
C ARG A 22 22.29 -3.44 4.29
N ASP A 23 21.94 -4.52 3.60
CA ASP A 23 21.63 -4.54 2.16
C ASP A 23 20.13 -4.63 1.87
N ASP A 24 19.27 -4.51 2.88
CA ASP A 24 17.83 -4.53 2.68
C ASP A 24 17.30 -3.22 2.11
N VAL A 25 16.29 -3.34 1.26
CA VAL A 25 15.44 -2.24 0.79
C VAL A 25 14.06 -2.36 1.44
N CYS A 26 13.81 -1.53 2.45
CA CYS A 26 12.66 -1.61 3.34
C CYS A 26 11.65 -0.50 3.05
N LYS A 27 10.42 -0.84 2.68
CA LYS A 27 9.34 0.15 2.52
C LYS A 27 8.68 0.39 3.86
N ILE A 28 8.80 1.60 4.39
CA ILE A 28 8.11 2.05 5.60
C ILE A 28 6.85 2.76 5.16
N ASP A 29 5.74 2.10 5.43
CA ASP A 29 4.41 2.48 5.00
C ASP A 29 3.52 2.33 6.24
N PHE A 30 2.94 3.45 6.67
CA PHE A 30 2.03 3.49 7.81
C PHE A 30 1.03 4.64 7.68
N GLY A 31 -0.18 4.39 8.18
CA GLY A 31 -1.24 5.40 8.20
C GLY A 31 -1.50 6.01 9.58
N THR A 32 -2.02 7.24 9.57
CA THR A 32 -2.62 7.88 10.76
C THR A 32 -3.99 8.44 10.40
N HIS A 33 -4.86 8.68 11.39
CA HIS A 33 -6.16 9.28 11.10
C HIS A 33 -6.72 10.11 12.25
N ILE A 34 -7.53 11.12 11.92
CA ILE A 34 -8.39 11.85 12.87
C ILE A 34 -9.82 11.76 12.37
N ASN A 35 -10.74 11.24 13.19
CA ASN A 35 -12.15 11.04 12.81
C ASN A 35 -12.33 10.30 11.47
N GLY A 36 -11.41 9.38 11.17
CA GLY A 36 -11.42 8.59 9.95
C GLY A 36 -10.92 9.30 8.69
N ARG A 37 -10.38 10.52 8.82
CA ARG A 37 -9.61 11.19 7.76
C ARG A 37 -8.19 10.63 7.79
N ILE A 38 -7.89 9.76 6.83
CA ILE A 38 -6.67 8.96 6.80
C ILE A 38 -5.58 9.74 6.05
N ILE A 39 -4.37 9.69 6.59
CA ILE A 39 -3.14 9.97 5.86
C ILE A 39 -2.51 8.61 5.57
N ASP A 40 -2.33 8.33 4.29
CA ASP A 40 -1.50 7.25 3.75
C ASP A 40 -0.23 7.83 3.13
N CYS A 41 0.92 7.35 3.58
CA CYS A 41 2.20 7.95 3.25
C CYS A 41 3.33 6.96 3.54
N ALA A 42 4.25 6.83 2.59
CA ALA A 42 5.30 5.84 2.63
C ALA A 42 6.59 6.34 2.02
N TRP A 43 7.71 5.80 2.50
CA TRP A 43 9.02 5.98 1.91
C TRP A 43 9.83 4.69 1.95
N THR A 44 10.89 4.64 1.16
CA THR A 44 11.84 3.54 1.18
C THR A 44 13.07 3.88 2.01
N LEU A 45 13.39 3.03 2.98
CA LEU A 45 14.63 3.01 3.72
C LEU A 45 15.61 2.02 3.06
N ALA A 46 16.78 2.52 2.68
CA ALA A 46 17.91 1.71 2.27
C ALA A 46 19.19 2.29 2.88
N PHE A 47 20.05 1.45 3.44
CA PHE A 47 21.32 1.92 4.00
C PHE A 47 22.43 2.00 2.94
N ASN A 48 22.33 1.20 1.88
CA ASN A 48 23.39 1.04 0.87
C ASN A 48 23.08 1.96 -0.32
N SER A 49 24.04 2.82 -0.66
CA SER A 49 23.90 3.80 -1.74
C SER A 49 23.74 3.18 -3.13
N LYS A 50 24.03 1.87 -3.28
CA LYS A 50 23.74 1.13 -4.52
C LYS A 50 22.26 1.17 -4.91
N TYR A 51 21.36 1.51 -3.99
CA TYR A 51 19.93 1.64 -4.27
C TYR A 51 19.46 3.08 -4.51
N ASP A 52 20.33 4.10 -4.37
CA ASP A 52 19.93 5.51 -4.41
C ASP A 52 19.22 5.88 -5.72
N GLN A 53 19.70 5.35 -6.84
CA GLN A 53 19.12 5.62 -8.15
C GLN A 53 17.75 4.93 -8.35
N LEU A 54 17.53 3.76 -7.72
CA LEU A 54 16.21 3.10 -7.69
C LEU A 54 15.23 3.93 -6.86
N LEU A 55 15.66 4.42 -5.69
CA LEU A 55 14.83 5.28 -4.83
C LEU A 55 14.52 6.61 -5.53
N ALA A 56 15.48 7.21 -6.23
CA ALA A 56 15.29 8.42 -7.01
C ALA A 56 14.25 8.22 -8.11
N ALA A 57 14.35 7.14 -8.90
CA ALA A 57 13.38 6.82 -9.94
C ALA A 57 11.94 6.75 -9.41
N VAL A 58 11.73 6.05 -8.29
CA VAL A 58 10.40 5.87 -7.69
C VAL A 58 9.89 7.17 -7.06
N ARG A 59 10.76 7.96 -6.42
CA ARG A 59 10.39 9.26 -5.87
C ARG A 59 9.98 10.24 -6.97
N ASP A 60 10.74 10.29 -8.07
CA ASP A 60 10.44 11.18 -9.19
C ASP A 60 9.17 10.75 -9.92
N ALA A 61 8.94 9.45 -10.09
CA ALA A 61 7.70 8.93 -10.63
C ALA A 61 6.49 9.25 -9.73
N THR A 62 6.64 9.13 -8.41
CA THR A 62 5.59 9.53 -7.44
C THR A 62 5.28 11.02 -7.53
N ASN A 63 6.31 11.87 -7.56
CA ASN A 63 6.13 13.31 -7.71
C ASN A 63 5.51 13.68 -9.05
N THR A 64 5.83 12.96 -10.12
CA THR A 64 5.17 13.11 -11.43
C THR A 64 3.69 12.77 -11.36
N GLY A 65 3.33 11.68 -10.67
CA GLY A 65 1.94 11.32 -10.40
C GLY A 65 1.21 12.42 -9.62
N ILE A 66 1.84 12.95 -8.58
CA ILE A 66 1.31 14.05 -7.77
C ILE A 66 1.14 15.31 -8.60
N GLU A 67 2.11 15.69 -9.43
CA GLU A 67 2.06 16.88 -10.29
C GLU A 67 0.95 16.75 -11.33
N THR A 68 0.81 15.58 -11.95
CA THR A 68 -0.20 15.27 -12.97
C THR A 68 -1.61 15.22 -12.40
N ALA A 69 -1.78 14.76 -11.15
CA ALA A 69 -3.10 14.63 -10.52
C ALA A 69 -3.85 15.97 -10.41
N GLY A 70 -5.17 15.95 -10.54
CA GLY A 70 -5.98 17.15 -10.43
C GLY A 70 -7.44 16.90 -10.79
N ILE A 71 -8.32 17.83 -10.43
CA ILE A 71 -9.73 17.79 -10.81
C ILE A 71 -9.82 17.70 -12.34
N ASP A 72 -10.73 16.85 -12.84
CA ASP A 72 -10.95 16.53 -14.25
C ASP A 72 -9.84 15.73 -14.97
N VAL A 73 -8.73 15.43 -14.29
CA VAL A 73 -7.64 14.60 -14.85
C VAL A 73 -8.08 13.14 -14.91
N ARG A 74 -7.80 12.47 -16.03
CA ARG A 74 -8.08 11.04 -16.21
C ARG A 74 -7.03 10.20 -15.49
N LEU A 75 -7.46 9.17 -14.78
CA LEU A 75 -6.58 8.27 -14.03
C LEU A 75 -5.56 7.57 -14.94
N CYS A 76 -5.94 7.20 -16.17
CA CYS A 76 -5.02 6.63 -17.15
C CYS A 76 -3.86 7.55 -17.54
N ASP A 77 -4.09 8.87 -17.60
CA ASP A 77 -3.06 9.84 -18.00
C ASP A 77 -2.01 9.98 -16.90
N ILE A 78 -2.43 9.89 -15.63
CA ILE A 78 -1.54 9.86 -14.47
C ILE A 78 -0.66 8.61 -14.54
N GLY A 79 -1.24 7.44 -14.81
CA GLY A 79 -0.48 6.19 -14.93
C GLY A 79 0.50 6.18 -16.10
N GLU A 80 0.17 6.81 -17.22
CA GLU A 80 1.07 6.97 -18.36
C GLU A 80 2.27 7.87 -18.01
N ALA A 81 2.02 9.03 -17.38
CA ALA A 81 3.08 9.95 -16.96
C ALA A 81 4.01 9.33 -15.91
N ILE A 82 3.45 8.62 -14.92
CA ILE A 82 4.21 7.89 -13.92
C ILE A 82 5.13 6.86 -14.58
N GLN A 83 4.60 6.08 -15.53
CA GLN A 83 5.39 5.05 -16.21
C GLN A 83 6.50 5.64 -17.07
N GLU A 84 6.23 6.72 -17.81
CA GLU A 84 7.23 7.40 -18.63
C GLU A 84 8.44 7.81 -17.79
N VAL A 85 8.20 8.46 -16.64
CA VAL A 85 9.28 8.90 -15.75
C VAL A 85 9.96 7.70 -15.11
N MET A 86 9.22 6.74 -14.55
CA MET A 86 9.79 5.55 -13.90
C MET A 86 10.71 4.77 -14.84
N GLU A 87 10.24 4.49 -16.06
CA GLU A 87 10.95 3.66 -17.05
C GLU A 87 12.04 4.43 -17.81
N SER A 88 12.19 5.74 -17.57
CA SER A 88 13.34 6.51 -18.06
C SER A 88 14.64 6.26 -17.28
N TYR A 89 14.55 5.62 -16.11
CA TYR A 89 15.71 5.30 -15.26
C TYR A 89 16.25 3.89 -15.51
N GLU A 90 17.57 3.78 -15.46
CA GLU A 90 18.30 2.52 -15.28
C GLU A 90 19.13 2.57 -14.01
N VAL A 91 19.40 1.41 -13.40
CA VAL A 91 20.17 1.29 -12.16
C VAL A 91 21.17 0.15 -12.27
N GLU A 92 22.38 0.33 -11.73
CA GLU A 92 23.37 -0.74 -11.59
C GLU A 92 23.43 -1.22 -10.13
N ILE A 93 23.11 -2.48 -9.89
CA ILE A 93 23.18 -3.11 -8.57
C ILE A 93 24.00 -4.38 -8.68
N ASP A 94 25.09 -4.46 -7.92
CA ASP A 94 26.00 -5.60 -7.85
C ASP A 94 26.55 -6.01 -9.24
N GLY A 95 26.91 -5.03 -10.07
CA GLY A 95 27.50 -5.23 -11.40
C GLY A 95 26.50 -5.60 -12.51
N LYS A 96 25.19 -5.48 -12.24
CA LYS A 96 24.14 -5.73 -13.22
C LYS A 96 23.26 -4.49 -13.40
N VAL A 97 23.05 -4.09 -14.65
CA VAL A 97 22.17 -2.99 -15.04
C VAL A 97 20.73 -3.49 -15.19
N TYR A 98 19.79 -2.72 -14.67
CA TYR A 98 18.36 -2.98 -14.74
C TYR A 98 17.63 -1.73 -15.23
N PRO A 99 16.73 -1.83 -16.23
CA PRO A 99 15.70 -0.82 -16.39
C PRO A 99 14.75 -0.88 -15.19
N VAL A 100 14.39 0.27 -14.62
CA VAL A 100 13.39 0.31 -13.54
C VAL A 100 12.01 0.10 -14.17
N LYS A 101 11.21 -0.79 -13.59
CA LYS A 101 9.84 -1.09 -14.07
C LYS A 101 8.81 -0.71 -13.03
N ALA A 102 7.75 -0.05 -13.45
CA ALA A 102 6.57 0.10 -12.61
C ALA A 102 5.93 -1.27 -12.31
N ILE A 103 5.54 -1.53 -11.05
CA ILE A 103 4.80 -2.74 -10.69
C ILE A 103 3.35 -2.61 -11.14
N ARG A 104 3.05 -3.12 -12.33
CA ARG A 104 1.81 -2.83 -13.07
C ARG A 104 0.49 -3.28 -12.43
N ASN A 105 0.54 -4.12 -11.40
CA ASN A 105 -0.62 -4.57 -10.65
C ASN A 105 -0.65 -4.05 -9.20
N LEU A 106 0.12 -2.99 -8.93
CA LEU A 106 -0.07 -2.08 -7.80
C LEU A 106 -0.51 -0.72 -8.33
N GLN A 107 -1.13 0.09 -7.47
CA GLN A 107 -1.83 1.30 -7.85
C GLN A 107 -2.07 2.15 -6.62
N GLY A 108 -2.08 3.48 -6.78
CA GLY A 108 -2.65 4.36 -5.76
C GLY A 108 -4.18 4.27 -5.74
N HIS A 109 -4.82 5.02 -4.87
CA HIS A 109 -6.26 4.86 -4.64
C HIS A 109 -6.94 6.08 -4.04
N LEU A 110 -8.24 6.18 -4.27
CA LEU A 110 -9.11 7.10 -3.54
C LEU A 110 -9.17 6.70 -2.06
N ILE A 111 -9.24 7.68 -1.17
CA ILE A 111 -9.39 7.51 0.27
C ILE A 111 -10.75 8.09 0.70
N GLY A 112 -11.55 7.26 1.36
CA GLY A 112 -12.80 7.65 2.00
C GLY A 112 -12.68 7.77 3.52
N GLN A 113 -13.72 8.28 4.18
CA GLN A 113 -13.73 8.35 5.64
C GLN A 113 -13.83 6.94 6.24
N TYR A 114 -12.81 6.53 7.01
CA TYR A 114 -12.64 5.16 7.51
C TYR A 114 -12.56 4.08 6.40
N HIS A 115 -12.27 4.48 5.16
CA HIS A 115 -12.20 3.57 4.02
C HIS A 115 -10.91 3.83 3.24
N ILE A 116 -9.88 3.01 3.49
CA ILE A 116 -8.57 3.25 2.87
C ILE A 116 -8.64 3.14 1.34
N HIS A 117 -9.42 2.20 0.80
CA HIS A 117 -9.63 2.02 -0.64
C HIS A 117 -11.04 2.44 -1.09
N GLY A 118 -11.25 3.73 -1.34
CA GLY A 118 -12.55 4.35 -1.66
C GLY A 118 -13.18 4.00 -3.02
N GLY A 119 -12.57 3.11 -3.81
CA GLY A 119 -13.18 2.53 -5.03
C GLY A 119 -12.61 3.02 -6.37
N LYS A 120 -11.93 4.17 -6.43
CA LYS A 120 -11.14 4.57 -7.62
C LYS A 120 -9.67 4.18 -7.43
N SER A 121 -9.05 3.71 -8.50
CA SER A 121 -7.65 3.25 -8.52
C SER A 121 -6.81 4.14 -9.43
N VAL A 122 -5.66 4.62 -8.94
CA VAL A 122 -4.71 5.44 -9.69
C VAL A 122 -3.64 4.50 -10.28
N PRO A 123 -3.70 4.16 -11.57
CA PRO A 123 -2.72 3.27 -12.17
C PRO A 123 -1.33 3.92 -12.17
N ILE A 124 -0.29 3.08 -12.19
CA ILE A 124 1.12 3.51 -12.35
C ILE A 124 1.72 3.05 -13.68
N VAL A 125 0.85 2.60 -14.59
CA VAL A 125 1.16 2.23 -15.97
C VAL A 125 0.07 2.74 -16.91
N LYS A 126 0.41 2.94 -18.18
CA LYS A 126 -0.56 3.29 -19.23
C LYS A 126 -1.61 2.18 -19.45
N GLY A 127 -2.75 2.56 -20.02
CA GLY A 127 -3.83 1.62 -20.39
C GLY A 127 -4.89 1.40 -19.32
N GLY A 128 -4.87 2.19 -18.23
CA GLY A 128 -5.93 2.20 -17.22
C GLY A 128 -7.23 2.87 -17.71
N GLU A 129 -8.20 3.00 -16.81
CA GLU A 129 -9.49 3.63 -17.11
C GLU A 129 -9.37 5.15 -17.31
N ALA A 130 -10.21 5.70 -18.20
CA ALA A 130 -10.33 7.14 -18.43
C ALA A 130 -11.22 7.85 -17.39
N THR A 131 -11.58 7.17 -16.29
CA THR A 131 -12.28 7.74 -15.13
C THR A 131 -11.53 8.96 -14.63
N LYS A 132 -12.25 10.01 -14.22
CA LYS A 132 -11.66 11.27 -13.78
C LYS A 132 -11.62 11.41 -12.27
N MET A 133 -10.61 12.15 -11.80
CA MET A 133 -10.58 12.70 -10.45
C MET A 133 -11.58 13.85 -10.34
N GLU A 134 -12.25 13.96 -9.20
CA GLU A 134 -13.33 14.91 -8.91
C GLU A 134 -12.96 15.86 -7.77
N GLU A 135 -13.60 17.03 -7.74
CA GLU A 135 -13.46 17.99 -6.65
C GLU A 135 -13.87 17.37 -5.30
N GLY A 136 -13.06 17.60 -4.27
CA GLY A 136 -13.31 17.11 -2.91
C GLY A 136 -12.78 15.70 -2.62
N GLU A 137 -12.27 15.00 -3.64
CA GLU A 137 -11.65 13.69 -3.47
C GLU A 137 -10.28 13.76 -2.79
N VAL A 138 -9.91 12.68 -2.12
CA VAL A 138 -8.62 12.49 -1.43
C VAL A 138 -7.96 11.25 -2.00
N TYR A 139 -6.69 11.34 -2.37
CA TYR A 139 -6.00 10.23 -3.02
C TYR A 139 -4.68 9.92 -2.31
N ALA A 140 -4.40 8.63 -2.14
CA ALA A 140 -3.06 8.08 -2.04
C ALA A 140 -2.45 8.04 -3.44
N ILE A 141 -1.38 8.80 -3.66
CA ILE A 141 -0.56 8.70 -4.87
C ILE A 141 0.72 7.98 -4.47
N GLU A 142 0.75 6.69 -4.76
CA GLU A 142 1.89 5.81 -4.52
C GLU A 142 2.39 5.19 -5.82
N THR A 143 3.70 4.99 -5.90
CA THR A 143 4.31 4.26 -7.02
C THR A 143 5.32 3.25 -6.52
N PHE A 144 5.48 2.19 -7.31
CA PHE A 144 6.37 1.08 -7.00
C PHE A 144 7.28 0.78 -8.18
N GLY A 145 8.59 0.92 -7.98
CA GLY A 145 9.60 0.52 -8.95
C GLY A 145 10.19 -0.84 -8.59
N SER A 146 10.49 -1.65 -9.60
CA SER A 146 11.05 -3.00 -9.45
C SER A 146 12.18 -3.26 -10.46
N THR A 147 13.22 -3.95 -10.02
CA THR A 147 14.25 -4.54 -10.91
C THR A 147 13.86 -5.92 -11.46
N GLY A 148 12.69 -6.44 -11.04
CA GLY A 148 12.19 -7.77 -11.38
C GLY A 148 11.27 -7.81 -12.60
N LYS A 149 10.12 -8.47 -12.45
CA LYS A 149 9.11 -8.62 -13.51
C LYS A 149 8.15 -7.43 -13.58
N GLY A 150 8.14 -6.56 -12.56
CA GLY A 150 7.16 -5.49 -12.44
C GLY A 150 5.75 -6.04 -12.22
N VAL A 151 5.64 -7.14 -11.45
CA VAL A 151 4.38 -7.77 -11.05
C VAL A 151 4.54 -8.37 -9.68
N VAL A 152 3.57 -8.13 -8.80
CA VAL A 152 3.49 -8.79 -7.51
C VAL A 152 2.52 -9.97 -7.52
N HIS A 153 2.78 -10.94 -6.64
CA HIS A 153 1.89 -12.03 -6.29
C HIS A 153 1.86 -12.20 -4.77
N ASP A 154 0.80 -12.80 -4.27
CA ASP A 154 0.68 -13.14 -2.86
C ASP A 154 1.79 -14.12 -2.46
N ASP A 155 2.50 -13.83 -1.37
CA ASP A 155 3.52 -14.70 -0.79
C ASP A 155 3.60 -14.51 0.74
N MET A 156 4.30 -15.41 1.43
CA MET A 156 4.53 -15.38 2.88
C MET A 156 3.25 -15.46 3.74
N ASP A 157 3.42 -15.38 5.07
CA ASP A 157 2.32 -15.42 6.02
C ASP A 157 1.51 -14.12 6.01
N VAL A 158 0.18 -14.25 5.89
CA VAL A 158 -0.75 -13.12 6.00
C VAL A 158 -0.65 -12.46 7.37
N SER A 159 -0.49 -11.15 7.37
CA SER A 159 -0.46 -10.32 8.57
C SER A 159 -1.57 -9.26 8.60
N HIS A 160 -1.95 -8.71 7.45
CA HIS A 160 -2.96 -7.66 7.31
C HIS A 160 -4.35 -8.20 7.02
N TYR A 161 -5.34 -7.57 7.63
CA TYR A 161 -6.75 -7.89 7.51
C TYR A 161 -7.55 -6.60 7.56
N MET A 162 -8.70 -6.56 6.90
CA MET A 162 -9.61 -5.41 6.97
C MET A 162 -11.04 -5.91 6.88
N LYS A 163 -11.93 -5.34 7.68
CA LYS A 163 -13.36 -5.63 7.54
C LYS A 163 -13.83 -5.10 6.18
N ASN A 164 -14.60 -5.90 5.45
CA ASN A 164 -15.20 -5.44 4.20
C ASN A 164 -16.15 -4.26 4.49
N PHE A 165 -15.95 -3.14 3.79
CA PHE A 165 -16.60 -1.86 4.08
C PHE A 165 -18.12 -1.92 3.84
N ASP A 166 -18.54 -2.56 2.75
CA ASP A 166 -19.95 -2.64 2.32
C ASP A 166 -20.71 -3.82 2.93
N MET A 167 -20.06 -4.62 3.79
CA MET A 167 -20.68 -5.83 4.34
C MET A 167 -21.58 -5.52 5.54
N ASP A 168 -22.85 -5.87 5.37
CA ASP A 168 -23.87 -5.92 6.41
C ASP A 168 -23.61 -7.04 7.44
N GLN A 169 -24.42 -7.07 8.50
CA GLN A 169 -24.32 -8.09 9.55
C GLN A 169 -24.65 -9.48 9.01
N VAL A 170 -23.63 -10.36 8.96
CA VAL A 170 -23.80 -11.76 8.60
C VAL A 170 -23.98 -12.64 9.86
N PRO A 171 -24.95 -13.57 9.90
CA PRO A 171 -25.13 -14.50 11.00
C PRO A 171 -23.94 -15.47 11.13
N LEU A 172 -23.07 -15.23 12.10
CA LEU A 172 -21.95 -16.13 12.41
C LEU A 172 -22.39 -17.26 13.33
N ARG A 173 -22.07 -18.51 12.98
CA ARG A 173 -22.39 -19.69 13.81
C ARG A 173 -21.40 -19.88 14.96
N LEU A 174 -20.10 -19.64 14.73
CA LEU A 174 -19.04 -19.88 15.71
C LEU A 174 -19.00 -18.79 16.79
N PRO A 175 -19.15 -19.12 18.09
CA PRO A 175 -19.12 -18.12 19.16
C PRO A 175 -17.82 -17.30 19.21
N LYS A 176 -16.67 -17.95 18.98
CA LYS A 176 -15.36 -17.28 18.99
C LYS A 176 -15.20 -16.31 17.81
N ALA A 177 -15.80 -16.60 16.65
CA ALA A 177 -15.83 -15.66 15.51
C ALA A 177 -16.71 -14.44 15.80
N ARG A 178 -17.87 -14.62 16.45
CA ARG A 178 -18.71 -13.50 16.91
C ARG A 178 -17.97 -12.61 17.90
N GLN A 179 -17.28 -13.21 18.88
CA GLN A 179 -16.47 -12.47 19.85
C GLN A 179 -15.38 -11.66 19.13
N LEU A 180 -14.61 -12.31 18.24
CA LEU A 180 -13.54 -11.65 17.51
C LEU A 180 -14.04 -10.52 16.61
N LEU A 181 -15.16 -10.71 15.90
CA LEU A 181 -15.78 -9.67 15.07
C LEU A 181 -16.22 -8.47 15.92
N SER A 182 -16.72 -8.70 17.13
CA SER A 182 -17.04 -7.63 18.08
C SER A 182 -15.78 -6.84 18.48
N THR A 183 -14.68 -7.56 18.79
CA THR A 183 -13.37 -6.94 19.06
C THR A 183 -12.89 -6.10 17.86
N ILE A 184 -12.97 -6.64 16.64
CA ILE A 184 -12.58 -5.93 15.41
C ILE A 184 -13.44 -4.67 15.20
N THR A 185 -14.76 -4.82 15.29
CA THR A 185 -15.70 -3.71 15.07
C THR A 185 -15.50 -2.58 16.09
N LYS A 186 -15.26 -2.94 17.36
CA LYS A 186 -15.04 -1.96 18.43
C LYS A 186 -13.73 -1.18 18.29
N ASN A 187 -12.65 -1.85 17.88
CA ASN A 187 -11.31 -1.27 17.92
C ASN A 187 -10.85 -0.72 16.57
N PHE A 188 -11.31 -1.28 15.45
CA PHE A 188 -10.84 -0.93 14.10
C PHE A 188 -11.98 -0.49 13.19
N GLY A 189 -13.20 -0.97 13.42
CA GLY A 189 -14.33 -0.70 12.51
C GLY A 189 -14.05 -1.28 11.13
N THR A 190 -13.89 -0.41 10.14
CA THR A 190 -13.51 -0.75 8.75
C THR A 190 -12.05 -0.45 8.42
N LEU A 191 -11.28 0.09 9.38
CA LEU A 191 -9.84 0.28 9.19
C LEU A 191 -9.11 -1.06 9.20
N ALA A 192 -8.01 -1.13 8.44
CA ALA A 192 -7.14 -2.29 8.44
C ALA A 192 -6.52 -2.53 9.82
N PHE A 193 -6.21 -3.80 10.11
CA PHE A 193 -5.54 -4.23 11.33
C PHE A 193 -4.58 -5.38 11.02
N CYS A 194 -3.71 -5.70 11.99
CA CYS A 194 -2.81 -6.85 11.90
C CYS A 194 -2.91 -7.77 13.12
N ARG A 195 -2.39 -9.00 12.99
CA ARG A 195 -2.42 -10.00 14.07
C ARG A 195 -1.81 -9.49 15.39
N ARG A 196 -0.68 -8.77 15.32
CA ARG A 196 -0.04 -8.18 16.51
C ARG A 196 -0.94 -7.22 17.29
N TRP A 197 -1.86 -6.54 16.61
CA TRP A 197 -2.81 -5.65 17.28
C TRP A 197 -3.89 -6.42 18.02
N LEU A 198 -4.33 -7.57 17.49
CA LEU A 198 -5.20 -8.49 18.22
C LEU A 198 -4.48 -9.08 19.45
N ASP A 199 -3.22 -9.47 19.30
CA ASP A 199 -2.39 -9.97 20.42
C ASP A 199 -2.30 -8.93 21.55
N ARG A 200 -2.07 -7.65 21.20
CA ARG A 200 -2.01 -6.52 22.15
C ARG A 200 -3.33 -6.30 22.90
N LEU A 201 -4.47 -6.59 22.27
CA LEU A 201 -5.79 -6.52 22.89
C LEU A 201 -6.09 -7.73 23.80
N GLY A 202 -5.16 -8.68 23.91
CA GLY A 202 -5.31 -9.89 24.71
C GLY A 202 -6.10 -11.00 24.02
N GLU A 203 -6.40 -10.87 22.72
CA GLU A 203 -6.97 -11.97 21.96
C GLU A 203 -5.93 -13.09 21.84
N SER A 204 -6.39 -14.33 22.02
CA SER A 204 -5.55 -15.52 21.89
C SER A 204 -6.32 -16.66 21.23
N LYS A 205 -5.59 -17.58 20.60
CA LYS A 205 -6.17 -18.72 19.86
C LYS A 205 -7.24 -18.28 18.84
N TYR A 206 -7.10 -17.09 18.26
CA TYR A 206 -8.11 -16.47 17.39
C TYR A 206 -7.97 -16.86 15.91
N LEU A 207 -6.88 -17.51 15.49
CA LEU A 207 -6.61 -17.76 14.06
C LEU A 207 -7.73 -18.52 13.33
N MET A 208 -8.34 -19.52 13.98
CA MET A 208 -9.50 -20.23 13.39
C MET A 208 -10.75 -19.36 13.32
N ALA A 209 -10.96 -18.49 14.31
CA ALA A 209 -12.05 -17.52 14.28
C ALA A 209 -11.82 -16.48 13.17
N LEU A 210 -10.60 -15.97 13.02
CA LEU A 210 -10.21 -15.04 11.97
C LEU A 210 -10.36 -15.68 10.58
N LYS A 211 -9.91 -16.93 10.39
CA LYS A 211 -10.14 -17.68 9.15
C LYS A 211 -11.62 -17.80 8.84
N SER A 212 -12.46 -18.11 9.84
CA SER A 212 -13.92 -18.17 9.63
C SER A 212 -14.52 -16.83 9.21
N LEU A 213 -13.99 -15.69 9.66
CA LEU A 213 -14.43 -14.37 9.20
C LEU A 213 -14.01 -14.10 7.75
N VAL A 214 -12.81 -14.56 7.36
CA VAL A 214 -12.30 -14.46 5.99
C VAL A 214 -13.08 -15.36 5.03
N ASP A 215 -13.30 -16.62 5.39
CA ASP A 215 -14.08 -17.57 4.59
C ASP A 215 -15.55 -17.10 4.42
N SER A 216 -16.03 -16.22 5.30
CA SER A 216 -17.38 -15.62 5.21
C SER A 216 -17.40 -14.24 4.54
N GLU A 217 -16.25 -13.78 4.01
CA GLU A 217 -16.09 -12.48 3.32
C GLU A 217 -16.40 -11.24 4.18
N ILE A 218 -16.54 -11.41 5.50
CA ILE A 218 -16.75 -10.31 6.45
C ILE A 218 -15.43 -9.53 6.64
N VAL A 219 -14.31 -10.24 6.59
CA VAL A 219 -12.96 -9.68 6.71
C VAL A 219 -12.16 -10.16 5.51
N ASN A 220 -11.49 -9.25 4.81
CA ASN A 220 -10.57 -9.59 3.74
C ASN A 220 -9.16 -9.79 4.32
N SER A 221 -8.42 -10.78 3.82
CA SER A 221 -6.99 -10.94 4.06
C SER A 221 -6.19 -10.19 3.00
N TYR A 222 -5.15 -9.48 3.42
CA TYR A 222 -4.22 -8.78 2.55
C TYR A 222 -2.82 -9.39 2.74
N PRO A 223 -2.47 -10.45 1.99
CA PRO A 223 -1.15 -11.06 2.05
C PRO A 223 -0.06 -10.08 1.60
N PRO A 224 1.20 -10.29 2.02
CA PRO A 224 2.35 -9.63 1.43
C PRO A 224 2.38 -9.79 -0.10
N LEU A 225 2.72 -8.70 -0.79
CA LEU A 225 2.74 -8.63 -2.24
C LEU A 225 4.18 -8.59 -2.73
N CYS A 226 4.63 -9.66 -3.39
CA CYS A 226 6.03 -9.89 -3.74
C CYS A 226 6.25 -9.98 -5.25
N ASP A 227 7.28 -9.32 -5.77
CA ASP A 227 7.85 -9.66 -7.09
C ASP A 227 8.78 -10.88 -6.94
N THR A 228 9.38 -11.31 -8.04
CA THR A 228 10.34 -12.42 -8.12
C THR A 228 11.48 -12.29 -7.12
N LYS A 229 11.75 -13.39 -6.41
CA LYS A 229 12.85 -13.49 -5.45
C LYS A 229 14.19 -13.06 -6.07
N GLY A 230 14.92 -12.22 -5.34
CA GLY A 230 16.22 -11.68 -5.77
C GLY A 230 16.14 -10.34 -6.49
N CYS A 231 14.95 -9.83 -6.82
CA CYS A 231 14.80 -8.44 -7.24
C CYS A 231 14.68 -7.49 -6.05
N TYR A 232 14.68 -6.20 -6.35
CA TYR A 232 14.52 -5.11 -5.38
C TYR A 232 13.33 -4.25 -5.78
N THR A 233 12.53 -3.87 -4.79
CA THR A 233 11.39 -2.97 -4.96
C THR A 233 11.51 -1.78 -4.03
N ALA A 234 11.09 -0.60 -4.51
CA ALA A 234 11.00 0.64 -3.74
C ALA A 234 9.61 1.27 -3.93
N GLN A 235 9.17 2.04 -2.92
CA GLN A 235 7.91 2.78 -2.85
C GLN A 235 8.15 4.19 -2.32
N PHE A 236 7.40 5.14 -2.87
CA PHE A 236 7.12 6.44 -2.27
C PHE A 236 5.64 6.74 -2.42
N GLU A 237 5.09 7.50 -1.48
CA GLU A 237 3.66 7.81 -1.46
C GLU A 237 3.37 9.12 -0.75
N HIS A 238 2.37 9.86 -1.23
CA HIS A 238 1.72 10.92 -0.46
C HIS A 238 0.19 10.86 -0.56
N THR A 239 -0.46 11.38 0.48
CA THR A 239 -1.87 11.75 0.44
C THR A 239 -2.03 13.15 -0.12
N ILE A 240 -2.92 13.32 -1.10
CA ILE A 240 -3.30 14.62 -1.67
C ILE A 240 -4.79 14.91 -1.47
N LEU A 241 -5.12 16.19 -1.31
CA LEU A 241 -6.48 16.70 -1.23
C LEU A 241 -6.78 17.52 -2.49
N LEU A 242 -7.84 17.16 -3.22
CA LEU A 242 -8.33 17.92 -4.37
C LEU A 242 -9.34 18.97 -3.90
N ARG A 243 -8.86 20.04 -3.27
CA ARG A 243 -9.72 21.11 -2.75
C ARG A 243 -10.26 21.98 -3.89
N PRO A 244 -11.40 22.67 -3.71
CA PRO A 244 -11.96 23.53 -4.75
C PRO A 244 -11.01 24.63 -5.26
N THR A 245 -10.07 25.07 -4.42
CA THR A 245 -9.16 26.18 -4.73
C THR A 245 -7.75 25.74 -5.11
N CYS A 246 -7.35 24.51 -4.77
CA CYS A 246 -5.99 24.03 -4.98
C CYS A 246 -5.90 22.50 -4.78
N LYS A 247 -4.81 21.93 -5.28
CA LYS A 247 -4.32 20.62 -4.85
C LYS A 247 -3.37 20.82 -3.67
N GLU A 248 -3.62 20.12 -2.56
CA GLU A 248 -2.76 20.16 -1.37
C GLU A 248 -2.12 18.79 -1.16
N VAL A 249 -0.78 18.73 -1.17
CA VAL A 249 -0.04 17.51 -0.81
C VAL A 249 0.10 17.48 0.70
N VAL A 250 -0.97 17.05 1.38
CA VAL A 250 -1.14 17.24 2.83
C VAL A 250 -0.10 16.48 3.66
N SER A 251 0.47 15.39 3.13
CA SER A 251 1.53 14.64 3.81
C SER A 251 2.95 15.03 3.39
N ARG A 252 3.13 16.12 2.62
CA ARG A 252 4.48 16.58 2.23
C ARG A 252 5.27 17.05 3.45
N GLY A 253 6.54 16.66 3.53
CA GLY A 253 7.49 17.14 4.53
C GLY A 253 8.71 17.83 3.89
N ASP A 254 9.66 18.23 4.75
CA ASP A 254 10.98 18.72 4.32
C ASP A 254 11.91 17.57 3.87
N ASP A 255 11.50 16.32 4.12
CA ASP A 255 12.24 15.09 3.87
C ASP A 255 11.94 14.47 2.51
N TYR A 256 10.67 14.32 2.14
CA TYR A 256 10.27 13.87 0.81
C TYR A 256 8.94 14.44 0.36
#